data_AF-A0A9P6AEJ0-F1
#
_entry.id   AF-A0A9P6AEJ0-F1
#
_cell.length_a   1.000
_cell.length_b   1.000
_cell.length_c   1.000
_cell.angle_alpha   90.00
_cell.angle_beta   90.00
_cell.angle_gamma   90.00
#
_symmetry.space_group_name_H-M   'P 1'
#
loop_
_entity.id
_entity.type
_entity.pdbx_description
1 polymer ?
#
loop_
_entity_poly.entity_id
_entity_poly.type
_entity_poly.pdbx_seq_one_letter_code
_entity_poly.pdbx_strand_id
1 'polypeptide(L)'
;MPPKWKCRKVTAEKAVDLNDLNTFIGQYSKSENTNIRYAGILHKADEWLPNHLSQMNPDKDDFSVNIPGFEHTSPRNIFSNKTAKFAFREPMECTPHLLGMYLYNDCIIQGNGKSTADQIRAAFLLWFEQLDGDRFSRKTQWSWDLSQGPGKEGQGNPIQCYLVDEVYKSIVHAATMRGDSRTHSKAITVGDLTRIYNWSSNQCDATALLKKPVLSADEISGLTLHLFWLAFSSTAFTIWTRNMELSNLHHSDLDWDHVVAHHCIQHVQISLRKHKDEQQRAARGESRIEELCGM
;
A
#
# COMPACT_ATOMS: atom_id res chain seq x y z
N MET A 1 16.98 -30.25 6.71
CA MET A 1 17.41 -29.46 7.87
C MET A 1 16.85 -28.05 7.71
N PRO A 2 16.01 -27.55 8.62
CA PRO A 2 15.53 -26.17 8.54
C PRO A 2 16.70 -25.19 8.78
N PRO A 3 16.69 -24.01 8.14
CA PRO A 3 17.76 -23.02 8.32
C PRO A 3 17.77 -22.54 9.78
N LYS A 4 18.96 -22.56 10.39
CA LYS A 4 19.19 -22.03 11.74
C LYS A 4 19.13 -20.50 11.68
N TRP A 5 18.06 -19.92 12.20
CA TRP A 5 17.91 -18.47 12.36
C TRP A 5 18.90 -17.98 13.42
N LYS A 6 19.90 -17.18 13.02
CA LYS A 6 20.77 -16.48 13.97
C LYS A 6 20.06 -15.21 14.43
N CYS A 7 19.44 -15.23 15.61
CA CYS A 7 19.03 -14.00 16.29
C CYS A 7 20.27 -13.13 16.55
N ARG A 8 20.35 -11.99 15.87
CA ARG A 8 21.31 -10.93 16.23
C ARG A 8 20.81 -10.31 17.53
N LYS A 9 21.54 -10.50 18.62
CA LYS A 9 21.32 -9.73 19.85
C LYS A 9 21.70 -8.28 19.54
N VAL A 10 20.71 -7.42 19.39
CA VAL A 10 20.93 -5.97 19.36
C VAL A 10 21.11 -5.54 20.82
N THR A 11 22.33 -5.16 21.19
CA THR A 11 22.62 -4.57 22.50
C THR A 11 21.97 -3.19 22.57
N ALA A 12 21.26 -2.92 23.67
CA ALA A 12 20.37 -1.77 23.91
C ALA A 12 21.01 -0.36 23.90
N GLU A 13 22.24 -0.20 23.42
CA GLU A 13 22.98 1.08 23.47
C GLU A 13 23.03 1.83 22.13
N LYS A 14 22.41 1.32 21.06
CA LYS A 14 22.23 2.07 19.82
C LYS A 14 20.75 2.18 19.51
N ALA A 15 20.19 3.37 19.72
CA ALA A 15 18.94 3.76 19.10
C ALA A 15 19.05 3.45 17.60
N VAL A 16 18.17 2.59 17.10
CA VAL A 16 18.14 2.22 15.68
C VAL A 16 17.97 3.51 14.87
N ASP A 17 18.95 3.82 14.02
CA ASP A 17 18.89 4.98 13.14
C ASP A 17 17.79 4.73 12.09
N LEU A 18 16.97 5.73 11.81
CA LEU A 18 15.97 5.68 10.74
C LEU A 18 16.62 5.45 9.36
N ASN A 19 17.91 5.74 9.19
CA ASN A 19 18.66 5.35 7.99
C ASN A 19 18.88 3.82 7.89
N ASP A 20 18.99 3.10 9.00
CA ASP A 20 19.06 1.63 9.01
C ASP A 20 17.71 1.00 8.62
N LEU A 21 16.61 1.75 8.73
CA LEU A 21 15.25 1.29 8.44
C LEU A 21 15.06 0.84 6.99
N ASN A 22 15.69 1.54 6.03
CA ASN A 22 15.64 1.16 4.61
C ASN A 22 16.42 -0.14 4.36
N THR A 23 17.57 -0.32 5.02
CA THR A 23 18.36 -1.55 4.96
C THR A 23 17.64 -2.71 5.65
N PHE A 24 16.88 -2.41 6.71
CA PHE A 24 16.17 -3.38 7.53
C PHE A 24 14.89 -3.89 6.87
N ILE A 25 14.07 -2.99 6.30
CA ILE A 25 12.83 -3.36 5.60
C ILE A 25 13.13 -4.03 4.25
N GLY A 26 14.23 -3.66 3.59
CA GLY A 26 14.66 -4.23 2.30
C GLY A 26 14.90 -5.75 2.29
N GLN A 27 15.07 -6.39 3.45
CA GLN A 27 15.31 -7.84 3.54
C GLN A 27 14.07 -8.73 3.37
N TYR A 28 12.85 -8.17 3.35
CA TYR A 28 11.62 -8.97 3.37
C TYR A 28 10.69 -8.67 2.19
N SER A 29 10.34 -9.73 1.45
CA SER A 29 9.31 -10.04 0.42
C SER A 29 8.33 -9.00 -0.17
N LYS A 30 8.38 -7.72 0.18
CA LYS A 30 7.56 -6.65 -0.38
C LYS A 30 8.32 -5.92 -1.49
N SER A 31 7.57 -5.28 -2.39
CA SER A 31 8.17 -4.43 -3.42
C SER A 31 8.90 -3.25 -2.79
N GLU A 32 10.03 -2.85 -3.38
CA GLU A 32 10.84 -1.70 -2.96
C GLU A 32 10.01 -0.45 -2.68
N ASN A 33 9.04 -0.14 -3.55
CA ASN A 33 8.11 0.99 -3.36
C ASN A 33 7.28 0.90 -2.06
N THR A 34 6.89 -0.30 -1.62
CA THR A 34 6.17 -0.48 -0.35
C THR A 34 7.10 -0.22 0.82
N ASN A 35 8.35 -0.65 0.73
CA ASN A 35 9.35 -0.46 1.78
C ASN A 35 9.67 1.02 1.96
N ILE A 36 9.93 1.73 0.86
CA ILE A 36 10.14 3.19 0.85
C ILE A 36 8.93 3.91 1.45
N ARG A 37 7.71 3.48 1.08
CA ARG A 37 6.48 4.06 1.61
C ARG A 37 6.32 3.84 3.11
N TYR A 38 6.57 2.63 3.60
CA TYR A 38 6.48 2.32 5.04
C TYR A 38 7.53 3.07 5.84
N ALA A 39 8.77 3.15 5.33
CA ALA A 39 9.82 3.94 5.95
C ALA A 39 9.43 5.43 6.04
N GLY A 40 8.86 5.99 4.96
CA GLY A 40 8.37 7.37 4.96
C GLY A 40 7.24 7.61 5.97
N ILE A 41 6.35 6.64 6.18
CA ILE A 41 5.30 6.73 7.21
C ILE A 41 5.91 6.75 8.61
N LEU A 42 6.84 5.83 8.91
CA LEU A 42 7.47 5.73 10.22
C LEU A 42 8.29 6.99 10.53
N HIS A 43 9.00 7.54 9.54
CA HIS A 43 9.71 8.82 9.67
C HIS A 43 8.77 9.97 9.99
N LYS A 44 7.66 10.12 9.24
CA LYS A 44 6.66 11.17 9.52
C LYS A 44 6.06 11.05 10.91
N ALA A 45 5.80 9.84 11.38
CA ALA A 45 5.27 9.60 12.72
C ALA A 45 6.27 9.98 13.80
N ASP A 46 7.55 9.63 13.60
CA ASP A 46 8.64 9.95 14.51
C ASP A 46 8.92 11.46 14.57
N GLU A 47 8.83 12.18 13.46
CA GLU A 47 8.91 13.65 13.44
C GLU A 47 7.68 14.33 14.07
N TRP A 48 6.49 13.75 13.86
CA TRP A 48 5.25 14.29 14.41
C TRP A 48 5.22 14.22 15.94
N LEU A 49 5.72 13.12 16.51
CA LEU A 49 5.53 12.80 17.93
C LEU A 49 6.13 13.85 18.90
N PRO A 50 7.41 14.26 18.81
CA PRO A 50 7.96 15.31 19.68
C PRO A 50 7.25 16.66 19.55
N ASN A 51 6.83 17.00 18.33
CA ASN A 51 6.11 18.25 18.06
C ASN A 51 4.73 18.22 18.71
N HIS A 52 4.02 17.10 18.60
CA HIS A 52 2.72 16.91 19.22
C HIS A 52 2.82 16.96 20.75
N LEU A 53 3.78 16.24 21.34
CA LEU A 53 4.01 16.24 22.79
C LEU A 53 4.37 17.64 23.33
N SER A 54 5.08 18.47 22.54
CA SER A 54 5.43 19.84 22.94
C SER A 54 4.25 20.80 22.92
N GLN A 55 3.21 20.49 22.13
CA GLN A 55 1.98 21.28 22.04
C GLN A 55 0.94 20.87 23.08
N MET A 56 1.05 19.65 23.62
CA MET A 56 0.15 19.17 24.67
C MET A 56 0.37 19.93 25.98
N ASN A 57 -0.73 20.40 26.56
CA ASN A 57 -0.74 20.97 27.90
C ASN A 57 -1.35 19.94 28.87
N PRO A 58 -0.55 19.29 29.74
CA PRO A 58 -1.03 18.21 30.60
C PRO A 58 -2.09 18.66 31.63
N ASP A 59 -2.17 19.97 31.91
CA ASP A 59 -3.13 20.54 32.86
C ASP A 59 -4.47 20.90 32.22
N LYS A 60 -4.50 21.07 30.89
CA LYS A 60 -5.69 21.56 30.16
C LYS A 60 -6.30 20.51 29.24
N ASP A 61 -5.47 19.63 28.70
CA ASP A 61 -5.91 18.66 27.72
C ASP A 61 -6.43 17.42 28.48
N ASP A 62 -7.76 17.30 28.52
CA ASP A 62 -8.41 16.11 29.07
C ASP A 62 -8.27 14.96 28.09
N PHE A 63 -7.27 14.12 28.33
CA PHE A 63 -7.03 12.91 27.55
C PHE A 63 -7.93 11.74 27.96
N SER A 64 -8.96 11.95 28.78
CA SER A 64 -10.00 10.94 28.95
C SER A 64 -10.83 10.86 27.66
N VAL A 65 -10.26 10.26 26.62
CA VAL A 65 -11.11 9.60 25.62
C VAL A 65 -11.80 8.52 26.40
N ASN A 66 -13.10 8.70 26.63
CA ASN A 66 -13.92 7.79 27.42
C ASN A 66 -14.12 6.52 26.60
N ILE A 67 -13.09 5.68 26.56
CA ILE A 67 -13.04 4.45 25.79
C ILE A 67 -13.49 3.33 26.73
N PRO A 68 -14.66 2.71 26.46
CA PRO A 68 -15.17 1.63 27.30
C PRO A 68 -14.10 0.54 27.46
N GLY A 69 -13.72 0.25 28.71
CA GLY A 69 -12.75 -0.79 29.05
C GLY A 69 -11.33 -0.32 29.42
N PHE A 70 -11.06 0.99 29.52
CA PHE A 70 -9.75 1.55 29.91
C PHE A 70 -9.82 2.49 31.13
N GLU A 71 -10.62 2.13 32.13
CA GLU A 71 -10.95 3.00 33.28
C GLU A 71 -9.84 3.15 34.34
N HIS A 72 -8.66 2.52 34.17
CA HIS A 72 -7.73 2.29 35.30
C HIS A 72 -6.30 2.83 35.18
N THR A 73 -5.92 3.48 34.08
CA THR A 73 -4.63 4.18 34.00
C THR A 73 -4.87 5.64 33.67
N SER A 74 -4.75 6.52 34.66
CA SER A 74 -4.86 7.96 34.43
C SER A 74 -3.80 8.37 33.40
N PRO A 75 -4.18 8.85 32.20
CA PRO A 75 -3.25 9.15 31.11
C PRO A 75 -2.22 10.23 31.48
N ARG A 76 -2.49 11.02 32.53
CA ARG A 76 -1.69 12.20 32.91
C ARG A 76 -0.25 11.89 33.29
N ASN A 77 0.04 10.71 33.85
CA ASN A 77 1.40 10.36 34.28
C ASN A 77 2.24 9.74 33.15
N ILE A 78 1.59 9.36 32.05
CA ILE A 78 2.19 8.60 30.95
C ILE A 78 2.87 9.56 29.96
N PHE A 79 2.26 10.72 29.68
CA PHE A 79 2.77 11.70 28.72
C PHE A 79 3.83 12.65 29.29
N SER A 80 3.92 12.74 30.61
CA SER A 80 4.96 13.53 31.30
C SER A 80 6.32 12.83 31.31
N ASN A 81 6.40 11.57 30.83
CA ASN A 81 7.64 10.85 30.68
C ASN A 81 8.47 11.43 29.52
N LYS A 82 9.68 11.92 29.82
CA LYS A 82 10.64 12.44 28.84
C LYS A 82 11.01 11.43 27.75
N THR A 83 10.81 10.13 27.98
CA THR A 83 11.06 9.07 27.00
C THR A 83 9.88 8.83 26.05
N ALA A 84 8.69 9.41 26.30
CA ALA A 84 7.52 9.22 25.46
C ALA A 84 7.76 9.62 23.99
N LYS A 85 8.68 10.56 23.74
CA LYS A 85 9.12 10.93 22.39
C LYS A 85 9.77 9.80 21.58
N PHE A 86 10.16 8.71 22.23
CA PHE A 86 10.76 7.53 21.62
C PHE A 86 9.78 6.35 21.52
N ALA A 87 8.52 6.51 21.91
CA ALA A 87 7.54 5.43 22.02
C ALA A 87 7.28 4.65 20.72
N PHE A 88 7.57 5.24 19.56
CA PHE A 88 7.47 4.56 18.26
C PHE A 88 8.71 3.75 17.90
N ARG A 89 9.87 4.06 18.49
CA ARG A 89 11.11 3.30 18.31
C ARG A 89 11.26 2.20 19.35
N GLU A 90 10.81 2.48 20.57
CA GLU A 90 10.87 1.59 21.72
C GLU A 90 9.46 1.50 22.31
N PRO A 91 8.70 0.42 22.04
CA PRO A 91 7.36 0.26 22.58
C PRO A 91 7.32 0.41 24.09
N MET A 92 6.48 1.33 24.57
CA MET A 92 6.22 1.64 25.97
C MET A 92 4.74 1.45 26.29
N GLU A 93 4.36 1.52 27.56
CA GLU A 93 2.95 1.54 28.00
C GLU A 93 2.09 2.56 27.24
N CYS A 94 2.68 3.71 26.90
CA CYS A 94 2.03 4.81 26.19
C CYS A 94 1.87 4.60 24.68
N THR A 95 2.62 3.66 24.08
CA THR A 95 2.71 3.54 22.62
C THR A 95 1.35 3.34 21.95
N PRO A 96 0.44 2.49 22.43
CA PRO A 96 -0.90 2.37 21.83
C PRO A 96 -1.68 3.69 21.81
N HIS A 97 -1.59 4.50 22.86
CA HIS A 97 -2.28 5.79 22.93
C HIS A 97 -1.73 6.76 21.89
N LEU A 98 -0.41 6.87 21.80
CA LEU A 98 0.26 7.73 20.83
C LEU A 98 0.00 7.27 19.38
N LEU A 99 -0.08 5.97 19.13
CA LEU A 99 -0.46 5.42 17.82
C LEU A 99 -1.90 5.76 17.46
N GLY A 100 -2.83 5.65 18.42
CA GLY A 100 -4.22 6.07 18.24
C GLY A 100 -4.33 7.55 17.91
N MET A 101 -3.62 8.41 18.65
CA MET A 101 -3.55 9.86 18.38
C MET A 101 -2.95 10.16 17.01
N TYR A 102 -1.87 9.47 16.62
CA TYR A 102 -1.25 9.65 15.31
C TYR A 102 -2.21 9.27 14.18
N LEU A 103 -2.88 8.11 14.28
CA LEU A 103 -3.91 7.69 13.33
C LEU A 103 -5.05 8.70 13.22
N TYR A 104 -5.56 9.18 14.36
CA TYR A 104 -6.62 10.17 14.39
C TYR A 104 -6.18 11.50 13.75
N ASN A 105 -5.00 12.00 14.09
CA ASN A 105 -4.46 13.22 13.51
C ASN A 105 -4.28 13.09 11.99
N ASP A 106 -3.62 12.03 11.52
CA ASP A 106 -3.32 11.86 10.11
C ASP A 106 -4.60 11.60 9.28
N CYS A 107 -5.53 10.79 9.77
CA CYS A 107 -6.72 10.43 8.98
C CYS A 107 -7.89 11.41 9.15
N ILE A 108 -8.17 11.86 10.38
CA ILE A 108 -9.32 12.73 10.64
C ILE A 108 -8.96 14.20 10.48
N ILE A 109 -7.88 14.67 11.13
CA ILE A 109 -7.52 16.09 11.12
C ILE A 109 -6.94 16.52 9.77
N GLN A 110 -6.03 15.74 9.19
CA GLN A 110 -5.50 16.04 7.85
C GLN A 110 -6.42 15.57 6.70
N GLY A 111 -7.52 14.88 7.01
CA GLY A 111 -8.50 14.44 6.02
C GLY A 111 -8.05 13.26 5.17
N ASN A 112 -7.04 12.49 5.59
CA ASN A 112 -6.61 11.29 4.87
C ASN A 112 -7.63 10.14 5.03
N GLY A 113 -7.89 9.41 3.94
CA GLY A 113 -8.88 8.33 3.92
C GLY A 113 -8.41 7.00 4.53
N LYS A 114 -9.27 5.98 4.41
CA LYS A 114 -9.02 4.60 4.89
C LYS A 114 -7.69 4.02 4.39
N SER A 115 -7.33 4.30 3.15
CA SER A 115 -6.10 3.78 2.54
C SER A 115 -4.84 4.19 3.31
N THR A 116 -4.82 5.41 3.85
CA THR A 116 -3.71 5.90 4.66
C THR A 116 -3.68 5.22 6.02
N ALA A 117 -4.85 5.05 6.67
CA ALA A 117 -4.95 4.29 7.92
C ALA A 117 -4.46 2.84 7.77
N ASP A 118 -4.84 2.15 6.68
CA ASP A 118 -4.38 0.80 6.35
C ASP A 118 -2.84 0.74 6.26
N GLN A 119 -2.23 1.75 5.64
CA GLN A 119 -0.78 1.81 5.44
C GLN A 119 -0.04 2.12 6.73
N ILE A 120 -0.55 3.05 7.55
CA ILE A 120 0.02 3.37 8.87
C ILE A 120 0.04 2.11 9.73
N ARG A 121 -1.10 1.43 9.83
CA ARG A 121 -1.19 0.18 10.59
C ARG A 121 -0.24 -0.89 10.07
N ALA A 122 -0.18 -1.09 8.77
CA ALA A 122 0.71 -2.10 8.17
C ALA A 122 2.19 -1.77 8.37
N ALA A 123 2.58 -0.50 8.27
CA ALA A 123 3.95 -0.05 8.50
C ALA A 123 4.37 -0.28 9.96
N PHE A 124 3.56 0.15 10.93
CA PHE A 124 3.84 -0.07 12.35
C PHE A 124 3.79 -1.53 12.76
N LEU A 125 2.86 -2.32 12.20
CA LEU A 125 2.79 -3.76 12.46
C LEU A 125 4.11 -4.43 12.08
N LEU A 126 4.58 -4.19 10.85
CA LEU A 126 5.84 -4.73 10.36
C LEU A 126 7.03 -4.23 11.19
N TRP A 127 7.06 -2.93 11.51
CA TRP A 127 8.12 -2.33 12.31
C TRP A 127 8.26 -2.97 13.69
N PHE A 128 7.16 -3.15 14.42
CA PHE A 128 7.23 -3.73 15.75
C PHE A 128 7.54 -5.24 15.72
N GLU A 129 7.02 -6.00 14.74
CA GLU A 129 7.41 -7.42 14.53
C GLU A 129 8.92 -7.59 14.33
N GLN A 130 9.61 -6.52 13.93
CA GLN A 130 11.02 -6.51 13.60
C GLN A 130 11.94 -6.10 14.76
N LEU A 131 11.43 -5.42 15.79
CA LEU A 131 12.27 -4.86 16.88
C LEU A 131 12.86 -5.91 17.81
N ASP A 132 12.07 -6.88 18.27
CA ASP A 132 12.49 -7.85 19.30
C ASP A 132 11.89 -9.25 19.08
N GLY A 133 12.05 -9.76 17.85
CA GLY A 133 11.62 -11.11 17.47
C GLY A 133 10.17 -11.41 17.81
N ASP A 134 9.93 -12.47 18.59
CA ASP A 134 8.56 -12.92 18.95
C ASP A 134 7.88 -12.06 20.02
N ARG A 135 8.60 -11.13 20.67
CA ARG A 135 8.04 -10.33 21.78
C ARG A 135 6.88 -9.45 21.33
N PHE A 136 7.04 -8.77 20.20
CA PHE A 136 6.03 -7.89 19.61
C PHE A 136 5.31 -8.57 18.43
N SER A 137 5.14 -9.88 18.53
CA SER A 137 4.49 -10.70 17.52
C SER A 137 3.01 -10.34 17.37
N ARG A 138 2.50 -10.44 16.14
CA ARG A 138 1.07 -10.29 15.84
C ARG A 138 0.15 -11.33 16.45
N LYS A 139 0.73 -12.41 17.00
CA LYS A 139 -0.01 -13.55 17.57
C LYS A 139 -0.46 -13.28 19.01
N THR A 140 0.16 -12.30 19.66
CA THR A 140 -0.06 -11.98 21.08
C THR A 140 -0.69 -10.61 21.19
N GLN A 141 -1.74 -10.50 22.01
CA GLN A 141 -2.37 -9.22 22.32
C GLN A 141 -1.40 -8.33 23.08
N TRP A 142 -1.46 -7.02 22.81
CA TRP A 142 -0.66 -6.04 23.55
C TRP A 142 -0.99 -6.08 25.04
N SER A 143 0.04 -6.23 25.88
CA SER A 143 -0.01 -6.10 27.33
C SER A 143 1.23 -5.38 27.84
N TRP A 144 1.09 -4.69 28.97
CA TRP A 144 2.19 -4.05 29.68
C TRP A 144 2.18 -4.50 31.14
N ASP A 145 3.25 -5.16 31.57
CA ASP A 145 3.39 -5.74 32.90
C ASP A 145 4.74 -5.36 33.53
N LEU A 146 4.69 -4.41 34.48
CA LEU A 146 5.87 -3.94 35.21
C LEU A 146 6.52 -5.04 36.07
N SER A 147 5.82 -6.14 36.36
CA SER A 147 6.35 -7.24 37.19
C SER A 147 7.37 -8.12 36.44
N GLN A 148 7.45 -8.02 35.11
CA GLN A 148 8.40 -8.79 34.28
C GLN A 148 9.85 -8.28 34.37
N GLY A 149 10.05 -7.14 35.03
CA GLY A 149 11.35 -6.50 35.19
C GLY A 149 11.72 -5.57 34.02
N PRO A 150 12.77 -4.76 34.22
CA PRO A 150 13.18 -3.70 33.29
C PRO A 150 13.48 -4.25 31.89
N GLY A 151 12.84 -3.67 30.88
CA GLY A 151 13.03 -4.01 29.48
C GLY A 151 12.26 -5.25 29.01
N LYS A 152 11.37 -5.84 29.83
CA LYS A 152 10.49 -6.98 29.47
C LYS A 152 9.00 -6.72 29.70
N GLU A 153 8.63 -5.47 29.93
CA GLU A 153 7.32 -5.09 30.41
C GLU A 153 6.25 -5.21 29.32
N GLY A 154 6.57 -4.86 28.07
CA GLY A 154 5.64 -4.99 26.94
C GLY A 154 5.67 -6.36 26.24
N GLN A 155 4.51 -6.94 25.95
CA GLN A 155 4.34 -8.10 25.05
C GLN A 155 3.22 -7.83 24.04
N GLY A 156 3.31 -8.42 22.84
CA GLY A 156 2.33 -8.23 21.76
C GLY A 156 2.59 -6.99 20.92
N ASN A 157 1.85 -6.81 19.84
CA ASN A 157 2.08 -5.68 18.95
C ASN A 157 1.19 -4.48 19.34
N PRO A 158 1.75 -3.30 19.70
CA PRO A 158 0.95 -2.18 20.20
C PRO A 158 -0.02 -1.61 19.16
N ILE A 159 0.24 -1.75 17.85
CA ILE A 159 -0.71 -1.34 16.79
C ILE A 159 -1.96 -2.22 16.70
N GLN A 160 -1.94 -3.37 17.38
CA GLN A 160 -3.07 -4.29 17.53
C GLN A 160 -3.71 -4.21 18.91
N CYS A 161 -3.34 -3.20 19.71
CA CYS A 161 -4.07 -2.90 20.93
C CYS A 161 -5.51 -2.51 20.59
N TYR A 162 -6.46 -2.94 21.44
CA TYR A 162 -7.89 -2.62 21.30
C TYR A 162 -8.14 -1.11 21.11
N LEU A 163 -7.38 -0.27 21.82
CA LEU A 163 -7.43 1.18 21.69
C LEU A 163 -7.20 1.67 20.25
N VAL A 164 -6.14 1.17 19.62
CA VAL A 164 -5.77 1.52 18.24
C VAL A 164 -6.81 0.98 17.26
N ASP A 165 -7.34 -0.23 17.54
CA ASP A 165 -8.41 -0.84 16.75
C ASP A 165 -9.69 -0.04 16.75
N GLU A 166 -10.13 0.49 17.90
CA GLU A 166 -11.33 1.33 17.99
C GLU A 166 -11.18 2.63 17.20
N VAL A 167 -10.03 3.32 17.33
CA VAL A 167 -9.73 4.50 16.53
C VAL A 167 -9.75 4.15 15.03
N TYR A 168 -9.10 3.07 14.64
CA TYR A 168 -9.11 2.62 13.25
C TYR A 168 -10.52 2.31 12.74
N LYS A 169 -11.36 1.61 13.52
CA LYS A 169 -12.76 1.32 13.14
C LYS A 169 -13.55 2.61 12.94
N SER A 170 -13.37 3.60 13.80
CA SER A 170 -14.01 4.91 13.63
C SER A 170 -13.58 5.61 12.34
N ILE A 171 -12.30 5.53 11.97
CA ILE A 171 -11.77 6.07 10.69
C ILE A 171 -12.40 5.34 9.50
N VAL A 172 -12.48 4.00 9.55
CA VAL A 172 -13.12 3.20 8.50
C VAL A 172 -14.59 3.54 8.34
N HIS A 173 -15.32 3.69 9.46
CA HIS A 173 -16.72 4.08 9.45
C HIS A 173 -16.89 5.49 8.86
N ALA A 174 -16.08 6.45 9.28
CA ALA A 174 -16.11 7.82 8.75
C ALA A 174 -15.81 7.85 7.25
N ALA A 175 -14.82 7.10 6.77
CA ALA A 175 -14.50 6.99 5.35
C ALA A 175 -15.67 6.38 4.55
N THR A 176 -16.31 5.33 5.09
CA THR A 176 -17.48 4.70 4.46
C THR A 176 -18.65 5.67 4.36
N MET A 177 -18.93 6.43 5.41
CA MET A 177 -20.01 7.44 5.43
C MET A 177 -19.77 8.60 4.46
N ARG A 178 -18.52 8.96 4.21
CA ARG A 178 -18.16 9.99 3.21
C ARG A 178 -18.34 9.52 1.77
N GLY A 179 -18.70 8.25 1.55
CA GLY A 179 -18.71 7.68 0.21
C GLY A 179 -17.31 7.62 -0.39
N ASP A 180 -16.28 7.49 0.46
CA ASP A 180 -14.92 7.13 0.03
C ASP A 180 -14.91 5.66 -0.40
N SER A 181 -15.80 5.32 -1.34
CA SER A 181 -15.73 4.09 -2.11
C SER A 181 -14.40 4.17 -2.82
N ARG A 182 -13.52 3.20 -2.53
CA ARG A 182 -12.21 3.07 -3.17
C ARG A 182 -12.34 3.51 -4.63
N THR A 183 -11.61 4.56 -4.98
CA THR A 183 -11.40 4.99 -6.37
C THR A 183 -10.52 3.97 -7.08
N HIS A 184 -10.93 2.70 -7.05
CA HIS A 184 -10.51 1.76 -8.06
C HIS A 184 -10.88 2.40 -9.39
N SER A 185 -9.89 2.52 -10.27
CA SER A 185 -10.12 2.97 -11.63
C SER A 185 -11.32 2.20 -12.17
N LYS A 186 -12.37 2.92 -12.59
CA LYS A 186 -13.56 2.31 -13.17
C LYS A 186 -13.12 1.46 -14.36
N ALA A 187 -13.65 0.24 -14.45
CA ALA A 187 -13.45 -0.57 -15.64
C ALA A 187 -13.89 0.22 -16.87
N ILE A 188 -13.07 0.21 -17.92
CA ILE A 188 -13.40 0.85 -19.18
C ILE A 188 -14.67 0.18 -19.73
N THR A 189 -15.70 0.98 -20.02
CA THR A 189 -16.94 0.46 -20.61
C THR A 189 -16.86 0.52 -22.13
N VAL A 190 -17.69 -0.26 -22.83
CA VAL A 190 -17.86 -0.14 -24.28
C VAL A 190 -18.18 1.31 -24.68
N GLY A 191 -19.03 2.00 -23.91
CA GLY A 191 -19.34 3.41 -24.16
C GLY A 191 -18.13 4.34 -24.00
N ASP A 192 -17.23 4.05 -23.07
CA ASP A 192 -15.98 4.80 -22.92
C ASP A 192 -15.02 4.55 -24.10
N LEU A 193 -14.91 3.30 -24.58
CA LEU A 193 -14.18 2.97 -25.81
C LEU A 193 -14.73 3.68 -27.04
N THR A 194 -16.05 3.67 -27.24
CA THR A 194 -16.69 4.35 -28.36
C THR A 194 -16.37 5.85 -28.35
N ARG A 195 -16.32 6.48 -27.17
CA ARG A 195 -15.92 7.89 -27.06
C ARG A 195 -14.45 8.10 -27.43
N ILE A 196 -13.54 7.23 -27.00
CA ILE A 196 -12.12 7.29 -27.38
C ILE A 196 -11.98 7.14 -28.90
N TYR A 197 -12.69 6.19 -29.50
CA TYR A 197 -12.65 5.94 -30.93
C TYR A 197 -13.18 7.13 -31.74
N ASN A 198 -14.33 7.68 -31.34
CA ASN A 198 -14.94 8.85 -31.98
C ASN A 198 -14.05 10.09 -31.82
N TRP A 199 -13.49 10.33 -30.64
CA TRP A 199 -12.54 11.40 -30.41
C TRP A 199 -11.33 11.26 -31.35
N SER A 200 -10.70 10.07 -31.38
CA SER A 200 -9.53 9.82 -32.22
C SER A 200 -9.83 10.01 -33.70
N SER A 201 -10.96 9.49 -34.18
CA SER A 201 -11.38 9.61 -35.59
C SER A 201 -11.67 11.06 -36.00
N ASN A 202 -12.19 11.87 -35.07
CA ASN A 202 -12.46 13.29 -35.32
C ASN A 202 -11.19 14.16 -35.31
N GLN A 203 -10.16 13.77 -34.55
CA GLN A 203 -8.90 14.51 -34.49
C GLN A 203 -7.93 14.11 -35.62
N CYS A 204 -7.97 12.85 -36.06
CA CYS A 204 -7.03 12.31 -37.03
C CYS A 204 -7.74 11.32 -37.97
N ASP A 205 -7.87 11.70 -39.25
CA ASP A 205 -8.27 10.75 -40.30
C ASP A 205 -7.10 9.84 -40.65
N ALA A 206 -6.89 8.83 -39.79
CA ALA A 206 -5.82 7.86 -39.94
C ALA A 206 -5.88 7.15 -41.32
N THR A 207 -7.08 6.92 -41.85
CA THR A 207 -7.26 6.26 -43.15
C THR A 207 -6.80 7.14 -44.30
N ALA A 208 -7.09 8.44 -44.27
CA ALA A 208 -6.59 9.37 -45.28
C ALA A 208 -5.07 9.56 -45.17
N LEU A 209 -4.53 9.68 -43.94
CA LEU A 209 -3.09 9.85 -43.74
C LEU A 209 -2.29 8.62 -44.19
N LEU A 210 -2.74 7.40 -43.88
CA LEU A 210 -2.07 6.16 -44.30
C LEU A 210 -2.03 5.96 -45.83
N LYS A 211 -2.87 6.67 -46.59
CA LYS A 211 -2.87 6.63 -48.06
C LYS A 211 -1.91 7.64 -48.69
N LYS A 212 -1.38 8.60 -47.92
CA LYS A 212 -0.43 9.58 -48.44
C LYS A 212 0.95 8.92 -48.66
N PRO A 213 1.63 9.19 -49.78
CA PRO A 213 2.94 8.61 -50.05
C PRO A 213 4.05 9.17 -49.13
N VAL A 214 3.89 10.41 -48.68
CA VAL A 214 4.82 11.09 -47.77
C VAL A 214 3.99 11.87 -46.74
N LEU A 215 4.35 11.70 -45.47
CA LEU A 215 3.76 12.42 -44.34
C LEU A 215 4.78 13.42 -43.79
N SER A 216 4.30 14.58 -43.37
CA SER A 216 5.09 15.51 -42.57
C SER A 216 5.37 14.96 -41.17
N ALA A 217 6.39 15.48 -40.49
CA ALA A 217 6.73 15.07 -39.13
C ALA A 217 5.55 15.25 -38.15
N ASP A 218 4.80 16.33 -38.30
CA ASP A 218 3.63 16.62 -37.46
C ASP A 218 2.50 15.60 -37.72
N GLU A 219 2.25 15.23 -38.98
CA GLU A 219 1.27 14.21 -39.33
C GLU A 219 1.66 12.83 -38.78
N ILE A 220 2.95 12.46 -38.84
CA ILE A 220 3.46 11.21 -38.27
C ILE A 220 3.27 11.19 -36.76
N SER A 221 3.61 12.28 -36.07
CA SER A 221 3.46 12.40 -34.63
C SER A 221 1.99 12.29 -34.20
N GLY A 222 1.09 13.01 -34.88
CA GLY A 222 -0.34 12.95 -34.65
C GLY A 222 -0.90 11.54 -34.89
N LEU A 223 -0.59 10.95 -36.05
CA LEU A 223 -1.02 9.59 -36.39
C LEU A 223 -0.54 8.56 -35.36
N THR A 224 0.72 8.64 -34.94
CA THR A 224 1.30 7.72 -33.96
C THR A 224 0.58 7.82 -32.61
N LEU A 225 0.33 9.03 -32.12
CA LEU A 225 -0.39 9.24 -30.86
C LEU A 225 -1.79 8.62 -30.90
N HIS A 226 -2.53 8.85 -31.99
CA HIS A 226 -3.89 8.33 -32.15
C HIS A 226 -3.92 6.81 -32.28
N LEU A 227 -3.07 6.23 -33.13
CA LEU A 227 -2.95 4.77 -33.26
C LEU A 227 -2.52 4.12 -31.95
N PHE A 228 -1.61 4.75 -31.20
CA PHE A 228 -1.23 4.27 -29.87
C PHE A 228 -2.43 4.20 -28.92
N TRP A 229 -3.21 5.28 -28.79
CA TRP A 229 -4.37 5.28 -27.88
C TRP A 229 -5.46 4.30 -28.30
N LEU A 230 -5.69 4.14 -29.60
CA LEU A 230 -6.63 3.16 -30.12
C LEU A 230 -6.18 1.75 -29.78
N ALA A 231 -4.92 1.39 -30.08
CA ALA A 231 -4.37 0.08 -29.76
C ALA A 231 -4.31 -0.18 -28.25
N PHE A 232 -3.89 0.81 -27.46
CA PHE A 232 -3.77 0.70 -26.00
C PHE A 232 -5.13 0.49 -25.35
N SER A 233 -6.14 1.33 -25.68
CA SER A 233 -7.46 1.22 -25.06
C SER A 233 -8.21 -0.05 -25.49
N SER A 234 -8.14 -0.44 -26.76
CA SER A 234 -8.76 -1.68 -27.24
C SER A 234 -8.11 -2.90 -26.59
N THR A 235 -6.79 -2.96 -26.52
CA THR A 235 -6.08 -4.05 -25.83
C THR A 235 -6.43 -4.07 -24.35
N ALA A 236 -6.38 -2.93 -23.65
CA ALA A 236 -6.75 -2.82 -22.23
C ALA A 236 -8.16 -3.39 -21.97
N PHE A 237 -9.11 -3.03 -22.82
CA PHE A 237 -10.49 -3.48 -22.73
C PHE A 237 -10.62 -4.98 -23.02
N THR A 238 -9.91 -5.52 -24.01
CA THR A 238 -10.11 -6.91 -24.42
C THR A 238 -9.46 -7.92 -23.47
N ILE A 239 -8.25 -7.65 -22.96
CA ILE A 239 -7.58 -8.54 -21.97
C ILE A 239 -7.79 -8.12 -20.51
N TRP A 240 -8.65 -7.13 -20.25
CA TRP A 240 -9.04 -6.71 -18.89
C TRP A 240 -7.87 -6.37 -17.97
N THR A 241 -6.80 -5.80 -18.55
CA THR A 241 -5.55 -5.51 -17.86
C THR A 241 -5.53 -4.08 -17.27
N ARG A 242 -4.71 -3.86 -16.24
CA ARG A 242 -4.49 -2.52 -15.67
C ARG A 242 -3.54 -1.70 -16.56
N ASN A 243 -3.60 -0.36 -16.47
CA ASN A 243 -2.72 0.52 -17.28
C ASN A 243 -1.22 0.21 -17.11
N MET A 244 -0.76 0.00 -15.88
CA MET A 244 0.66 -0.32 -15.60
C MET A 244 1.05 -1.71 -16.12
N GLU A 245 0.09 -2.62 -16.16
CA GLU A 245 0.29 -3.97 -16.67
C GLU A 245 0.39 -3.95 -18.20
N LEU A 246 -0.52 -3.24 -18.88
CA LEU A 246 -0.45 -3.05 -20.32
C LEU A 246 0.78 -2.27 -20.78
N SER A 247 1.22 -1.27 -20.01
CA SER A 247 2.41 -0.48 -20.33
C SER A 247 3.70 -1.30 -20.28
N ASN A 248 3.68 -2.45 -19.60
CA ASN A 248 4.79 -3.40 -19.52
C ASN A 248 4.64 -4.57 -20.52
N LEU A 249 3.66 -4.53 -21.41
CA LEU A 249 3.49 -5.56 -22.44
C LEU A 249 4.59 -5.40 -23.50
N HIS A 250 5.38 -6.45 -23.70
CA HIS A 250 6.43 -6.46 -24.73
C HIS A 250 6.03 -7.30 -25.93
N HIS A 251 6.67 -7.06 -27.08
CA HIS A 251 6.49 -7.88 -28.28
C HIS A 251 6.76 -9.38 -28.01
N SER A 252 7.72 -9.71 -27.15
CA SER A 252 8.02 -11.11 -26.75
C SER A 252 6.88 -11.80 -25.99
N ASP A 253 5.92 -11.03 -25.50
CA ASP A 253 4.76 -11.56 -24.78
C ASP A 253 3.58 -11.82 -25.73
N LEU A 254 3.73 -11.51 -27.03
CA LEU A 254 2.77 -11.80 -28.10
C LEU A 254 3.23 -13.01 -28.90
N ASP A 255 2.38 -14.04 -28.96
CA ASP A 255 2.56 -15.19 -29.85
C ASP A 255 1.61 -15.06 -31.05
N TRP A 256 2.18 -14.63 -32.16
CA TRP A 256 1.50 -14.40 -33.44
C TRP A 256 1.25 -15.69 -34.23
N ASP A 257 2.05 -16.72 -33.94
CA ASP A 257 2.00 -18.01 -34.63
C ASP A 257 1.18 -19.03 -33.83
N HIS A 258 0.36 -18.56 -32.88
CA HIS A 258 -0.47 -19.42 -32.06
C HIS A 258 -1.55 -20.10 -32.91
N VAL A 259 -1.36 -21.39 -33.18
CA VAL A 259 -2.33 -22.20 -33.93
C VAL A 259 -3.19 -22.98 -32.92
N VAL A 260 -4.37 -22.45 -32.56
CA VAL A 260 -5.38 -23.25 -31.85
C VAL A 260 -6.13 -24.11 -32.87
N ALA A 261 -6.18 -25.40 -32.59
CA ALA A 261 -6.90 -26.36 -33.42
C ALA A 261 -8.42 -26.10 -33.41
N HIS A 262 -8.99 -25.96 -34.61
CA HIS A 262 -10.40 -26.15 -34.99
C HIS A 262 -11.35 -24.95 -35.10
N HIS A 263 -10.98 -23.70 -34.77
CA HIS A 263 -11.86 -22.54 -34.97
C HIS A 263 -11.16 -21.42 -35.78
N CYS A 264 -11.71 -21.09 -36.94
CA CYS A 264 -11.08 -20.39 -38.07
C CYS A 264 -10.84 -18.88 -37.89
N ILE A 265 -10.64 -18.38 -36.67
CA ILE A 265 -10.41 -16.94 -36.45
C ILE A 265 -8.93 -16.74 -36.08
N GLN A 266 -8.23 -15.94 -36.88
CA GLN A 266 -6.88 -15.52 -36.58
C GLN A 266 -6.90 -14.75 -35.25
N HIS A 267 -6.08 -15.18 -34.29
CA HIS A 267 -6.00 -14.59 -32.97
C HIS A 267 -4.53 -14.46 -32.57
N VAL A 268 -4.28 -13.58 -31.60
CA VAL A 268 -2.95 -13.38 -31.01
C VAL A 268 -3.02 -13.90 -29.58
N GLN A 269 -2.13 -14.82 -29.22
CA GLN A 269 -2.04 -15.25 -27.83
C GLN A 269 -1.16 -14.26 -27.06
N ILE A 270 -1.65 -13.81 -25.90
CA ILE A 270 -0.90 -12.92 -25.02
C ILE A 270 -0.46 -13.68 -23.77
N SER A 271 0.85 -13.71 -23.53
CA SER A 271 1.45 -14.35 -22.35
C SER A 271 1.56 -13.36 -21.19
N LEU A 272 0.63 -13.44 -20.24
CA LEU A 272 0.66 -12.63 -19.02
C LEU A 272 1.53 -13.22 -17.90
N ARG A 273 2.42 -14.18 -18.19
CA ARG A 273 3.19 -14.95 -17.17
C ARG A 273 4.08 -14.09 -16.26
N LYS A 274 4.48 -12.90 -16.74
CA LYS A 274 5.28 -11.95 -15.96
C LYS A 274 4.42 -11.03 -15.07
N HIS A 275 3.09 -11.12 -15.15
CA HIS A 275 2.19 -10.29 -14.35
C HIS A 275 2.13 -10.80 -12.91
N LYS A 276 2.14 -9.85 -11.97
CA LYS A 276 2.13 -10.15 -10.54
C LYS A 276 0.91 -10.98 -10.12
N ASP A 277 -0.27 -10.66 -10.64
CA ASP A 277 -1.50 -11.37 -10.30
C ASP A 277 -1.46 -12.79 -10.87
N GLU A 278 -0.94 -12.98 -12.08
CA GLU A 278 -0.77 -14.31 -12.68
C GLU A 278 0.33 -15.13 -12.00
N GLN A 279 1.42 -14.52 -11.55
CA GLN A 279 2.44 -15.18 -10.73
C GLN A 279 1.86 -15.66 -9.38
N GLN A 280 1.01 -14.85 -8.75
CA GLN A 280 0.31 -15.24 -7.52
C GLN A 280 -0.71 -16.36 -7.74
N ARG A 281 -1.31 -16.44 -8.93
CA ARG A 281 -2.24 -17.51 -9.30
C ARG A 281 -1.52 -18.79 -9.67
N ALA A 282 -0.43 -18.70 -10.43
CA ALA A 282 0.47 -19.81 -10.71
C ALA A 282 1.05 -20.41 -9.42
N ALA A 283 1.43 -19.57 -8.45
CA ALA A 283 1.84 -20.01 -7.11
C ALA A 283 0.72 -20.75 -6.33
N ARG A 284 -0.54 -20.52 -6.69
CA ARG A 284 -1.72 -21.23 -6.17
C ARG A 284 -2.14 -22.43 -7.05
N GLY A 285 -1.44 -22.70 -8.15
CA GLY A 285 -1.77 -23.78 -9.09
C GLY A 285 -2.86 -23.43 -10.12
N GLU A 286 -3.22 -22.15 -10.26
CA GLU A 286 -4.15 -21.67 -11.28
C GLU A 286 -3.37 -21.15 -12.50
N SER A 287 -3.66 -21.63 -13.71
CA SER A 287 -3.13 -21.07 -14.96
C SER A 287 -4.27 -20.69 -15.90
N ARG A 288 -4.30 -19.45 -16.41
CA ARG A 288 -5.26 -19.03 -17.43
C ARG A 288 -4.54 -18.67 -18.73
N ILE A 289 -5.12 -19.05 -19.86
CA ILE A 289 -4.73 -18.58 -21.19
C ILE A 289 -5.83 -17.63 -21.65
N GLU A 290 -5.48 -16.40 -22.03
CA GLU A 290 -6.41 -15.44 -22.63
C GLU A 290 -6.09 -15.31 -24.12
N GLU A 291 -7.13 -15.43 -24.95
CA GLU A 291 -7.05 -15.41 -26.40
C GLU A 291 -7.68 -14.11 -26.93
N LEU A 292 -6.95 -13.36 -27.76
CA LEU A 292 -7.50 -12.19 -28.47
C LEU A 292 -7.98 -12.60 -29.86
N CYS A 293 -9.29 -12.76 -30.04
CA CYS A 293 -9.87 -12.93 -31.38
C CYS A 293 -9.68 -11.66 -32.22
N GLY A 294 -9.19 -11.79 -33.45
CA GLY A 294 -9.18 -10.70 -34.42
C GLY A 294 -10.59 -10.21 -34.73
N MET A 295 -10.80 -8.89 -34.67
CA MET A 295 -12.00 -8.21 -35.18
C MET A 295 -11.84 -7.91 -36.67
#